data_AF-A0A930F7F9-F1
#
_entry.id   AF-A0A930F7F9-F1
#
_cell.length_a   1.000
_cell.length_b   1.000
_cell.length_c   1.000
_cell.angle_alpha   90.00
_cell.angle_beta   90.00
_cell.angle_gamma   90.00
#
_symmetry.space_group_name_H-M   'P 1'
#
loop_
_entity.id
_entity.type
_entity.pdbx_description
1 polymer ?
#
loop_
_entity_poly.entity_id
_entity_poly.type
_entity_poly.pdbx_seq_one_letter_code
_entity_poly.pdbx_strand_id
1 'polypeptide(L)'
;MYNTSNEILIESAEINLLVTEGLADKSKKAFTTVIKKIKEFIRKVLAYIKFKLTNKIKAVDNNIKKAKVDETETETLDEPITLANSEKLNNLLKYVEKMVNSAKKISSTYNRDLLDELHNTMTNEYDNLMSLYEKCKDDIDETYTKITPSMYDIYGKINRKCHDIADMIGTHTRILDDELEMFSKSPGVYSADYMKLLAKTQAIITKALTVTEFVTNSCNRSITALYH
;
A
#
# COMPACT_ATOMS: atom_id res chain seq x y z
N MET A 1 8.54 -19.66 -4.64
CA MET A 1 8.28 -19.14 -3.28
C MET A 1 7.61 -17.78 -3.43
N TYR A 2 6.38 -17.59 -2.94
CA TYR A 2 5.69 -16.31 -3.08
C TYR A 2 6.09 -15.38 -1.93
N ASN A 3 6.64 -14.20 -2.25
CA ASN A 3 7.16 -13.28 -1.23
C ASN A 3 6.10 -12.90 -0.20
N THR A 4 6.49 -12.67 1.04
CA THR A 4 5.62 -12.10 2.08
C THR A 4 5.63 -10.57 2.06
N SER A 5 4.63 -9.94 2.68
CA SER A 5 4.61 -8.49 2.91
C SER A 5 5.88 -8.02 3.64
N ASN A 6 6.35 -8.84 4.60
CA ASN A 6 7.55 -8.59 5.37
C ASN A 6 8.83 -8.64 4.51
N GLU A 7 8.94 -9.56 3.56
CA GLU A 7 10.06 -9.59 2.62
C GLU A 7 10.11 -8.31 1.77
N ILE A 8 8.97 -7.85 1.27
CA ILE A 8 8.88 -6.59 0.51
C ILE A 8 9.29 -5.39 1.38
N LEU A 9 8.87 -5.37 2.65
CA LEU A 9 9.25 -4.35 3.64
C LEU A 9 10.76 -4.34 3.90
N ILE A 10 11.37 -5.50 4.13
CA ILE A 10 12.81 -5.64 4.38
C ILE A 10 13.60 -5.16 3.16
N GLU A 11 13.24 -5.60 1.96
CA GLU A 11 13.92 -5.18 0.73
C GLU A 11 13.78 -3.69 0.47
N SER A 12 12.63 -3.10 0.78
CA SER A 12 12.43 -1.65 0.69
C SER A 12 13.35 -0.87 1.63
N ALA A 13 13.55 -1.38 2.85
CA ALA A 13 14.48 -0.80 3.82
C ALA A 13 15.94 -0.92 3.34
N GLU A 14 16.33 -2.08 2.81
CA GLU A 14 17.67 -2.28 2.21
C GLU A 14 17.94 -1.31 1.05
N ILE A 15 16.96 -1.08 0.17
CA ILE A 15 17.09 -0.13 -0.94
C ILE A 15 17.33 1.29 -0.41
N ASN A 16 16.60 1.71 0.62
CA ASN A 16 16.78 3.04 1.22
C ASN A 16 18.17 3.21 1.87
N LEU A 17 18.69 2.17 2.52
CA LEU A 17 20.05 2.17 3.07
C LEU A 17 21.09 2.32 1.95
N LEU A 18 20.99 1.52 0.90
CA LEU A 18 21.93 1.58 -0.24
C LEU A 18 21.92 2.92 -0.98
N VAL A 19 20.75 3.57 -1.06
CA VAL A 19 20.64 4.93 -1.62
C VAL A 19 21.38 5.91 -0.71
N THR A 20 21.16 5.85 0.60
CA THR A 20 21.83 6.72 1.58
C THR A 20 23.36 6.57 1.50
N GLU A 21 23.86 5.34 1.49
CA GLU A 21 25.29 5.02 1.36
C GLU A 21 25.85 5.50 0.01
N GLY A 22 25.15 5.20 -1.09
CA GLY A 22 25.57 5.61 -2.43
C GLY A 22 25.61 7.13 -2.63
N LEU A 23 24.73 7.86 -1.94
CA LEU A 23 24.73 9.33 -1.91
C LEU A 23 25.94 9.88 -1.15
N ALA A 24 26.34 9.26 -0.04
CA ALA A 24 27.53 9.65 0.72
C ALA A 24 28.81 9.46 -0.11
N ASP A 25 28.91 8.33 -0.82
CA ASP A 25 30.10 7.97 -1.61
C ASP A 25 30.11 8.55 -3.03
N LYS A 26 29.01 9.19 -3.47
CA LYS A 26 28.77 9.63 -4.87
C LYS A 26 29.05 8.51 -5.89
N SER A 27 28.78 7.28 -5.49
CA SER A 27 29.23 6.08 -6.20
C SER A 27 28.26 5.67 -7.30
N LYS A 28 28.69 5.83 -8.57
CA LYS A 28 27.93 5.32 -9.73
C LYS A 28 27.63 3.83 -9.63
N LYS A 29 28.57 3.05 -9.06
CA LYS A 29 28.40 1.60 -8.83
C LYS A 29 27.30 1.30 -7.82
N ALA A 30 27.20 2.11 -6.75
CA ALA A 30 26.13 1.98 -5.76
C ALA A 30 24.77 2.24 -6.42
N PHE A 31 24.64 3.29 -7.23
CA PHE A 31 23.40 3.60 -7.92
C PHE A 31 22.98 2.57 -8.98
N THR A 32 23.92 1.96 -9.71
CA THR A 32 23.59 0.81 -10.58
C THR A 32 23.04 -0.36 -9.78
N THR A 33 23.58 -0.60 -8.58
CA THR A 33 23.10 -1.65 -7.67
C THR A 33 21.70 -1.34 -7.15
N VAL A 34 21.43 -0.09 -6.77
CA VAL A 34 20.10 0.39 -6.38
C VAL A 34 19.08 0.13 -7.49
N ILE A 35 19.35 0.56 -8.72
CA ILE A 35 18.43 0.36 -9.87
C ILE A 35 18.12 -1.13 -10.05
N LYS A 36 19.13 -2.00 -9.98
CA LYS A 36 18.94 -3.45 -10.11
C LYS A 36 18.03 -3.99 -9.01
N LYS A 37 18.26 -3.61 -7.75
CA LYS A 37 17.43 -4.03 -6.61
C LYS A 37 16.00 -3.50 -6.74
N ILE A 38 15.78 -2.27 -7.21
CA ILE A 38 14.43 -1.75 -7.44
C ILE A 38 13.71 -2.57 -8.53
N LYS A 39 14.39 -2.95 -9.62
CA LYS A 39 13.79 -3.83 -10.65
C LYS A 39 13.43 -5.22 -10.12
N GLU A 40 14.23 -5.78 -9.22
CA GLU A 40 13.90 -7.04 -8.55
C GLU A 40 12.70 -6.88 -7.62
N PHE A 41 12.70 -5.82 -6.81
CA PHE A 41 11.60 -5.42 -5.93
C PHE A 41 10.27 -5.25 -6.69
N ILE A 42 10.26 -4.56 -7.84
CA ILE A 42 9.08 -4.37 -8.69
C ILE A 42 8.43 -5.70 -9.06
N ARG A 43 9.23 -6.68 -9.51
CA ARG A 43 8.72 -8.01 -9.88
C ARG A 43 8.06 -8.69 -8.69
N LYS A 44 8.66 -8.55 -7.50
CA LYS A 44 8.14 -9.12 -6.25
C LYS A 44 6.83 -8.47 -5.82
N VAL A 45 6.72 -7.15 -5.91
CA VAL A 45 5.48 -6.40 -5.65
C VAL A 45 4.37 -6.83 -6.60
N LEU A 46 4.63 -6.85 -7.90
CA LEU A 46 3.62 -7.25 -8.90
C LEU A 46 3.14 -8.69 -8.69
N ALA A 47 4.06 -9.61 -8.39
CA ALA A 47 3.70 -10.98 -8.03
C ALA A 47 2.86 -11.02 -6.75
N TYR A 48 3.24 -10.27 -5.72
CA TYR A 48 2.50 -10.21 -4.46
C TYR A 48 1.06 -9.73 -4.64
N ILE A 49 0.87 -8.63 -5.38
CA ILE A 49 -0.46 -8.10 -5.67
C ILE A 49 -1.30 -9.18 -6.34
N LYS A 50 -0.80 -9.74 -7.45
CA LYS A 50 -1.51 -10.73 -8.27
C LYS A 50 -1.88 -12.00 -7.51
N PHE A 51 -0.96 -12.55 -6.72
CA PHE A 51 -1.12 -13.89 -6.15
C PHE A 51 -1.53 -13.91 -4.67
N LYS A 52 -1.33 -12.82 -3.93
CA LYS A 52 -1.69 -12.75 -2.51
C LYS A 52 -2.76 -11.70 -2.24
N LEU A 53 -2.49 -10.42 -2.51
CA LEU A 53 -3.42 -9.34 -2.14
C LEU A 53 -4.78 -9.49 -2.86
N THR A 54 -4.78 -9.72 -4.17
CA THR A 54 -6.01 -9.96 -4.94
C THR A 54 -6.79 -11.16 -4.40
N ASN A 55 -6.12 -12.22 -3.97
CA ASN A 55 -6.79 -13.41 -3.41
C ASN A 55 -7.41 -13.12 -2.03
N LYS A 56 -6.75 -12.32 -1.19
CA LYS A 56 -7.32 -11.85 0.09
C LYS A 56 -8.57 -11.00 -0.13
N ILE A 57 -8.52 -10.06 -1.07
CA ILE A 57 -9.66 -9.20 -1.43
C ILE A 57 -10.84 -10.05 -1.93
N LYS A 58 -10.58 -11.04 -2.80
CA LYS A 58 -11.60 -11.98 -3.27
C LYS A 58 -12.19 -12.84 -2.15
N ALA A 59 -11.38 -13.22 -1.16
CA ALA A 59 -11.86 -13.96 0.00
C ALA A 59 -12.87 -13.13 0.81
N VAL A 60 -12.57 -11.84 1.03
CA VAL A 60 -13.50 -10.91 1.68
C VAL A 60 -14.81 -10.79 0.90
N ASP A 61 -14.76 -10.62 -0.42
CA ASP A 61 -15.97 -10.55 -1.26
C ASP A 61 -16.83 -11.82 -1.14
N ASN A 62 -16.20 -12.99 -1.11
CA ASN A 62 -16.89 -14.25 -0.95
C ASN A 62 -17.51 -14.39 0.44
N ASN A 63 -16.80 -13.95 1.48
CA ASN A 63 -17.29 -13.99 2.85
C ASN A 63 -18.48 -13.04 3.04
N ILE A 64 -18.44 -11.83 2.45
CA ILE A 64 -19.58 -10.90 2.44
C ILE A 64 -20.79 -11.53 1.75
N LYS A 65 -20.60 -12.18 0.59
CA LYS A 65 -21.70 -12.83 -0.14
C LYS A 65 -22.34 -13.94 0.68
N LYS A 66 -21.54 -14.76 1.37
CA LYS A 66 -22.05 -15.81 2.26
C LYS A 66 -22.85 -15.20 3.42
N ALA A 67 -22.25 -14.24 4.11
CA ALA A 67 -22.87 -13.58 5.26
C ALA A 67 -24.24 -12.95 4.94
N LYS A 68 -24.38 -12.37 3.74
CA LYS A 68 -25.66 -11.80 3.27
C LYS A 68 -26.72 -12.83 2.92
N VAL A 69 -26.33 -14.06 2.57
CA VAL A 69 -27.29 -15.15 2.32
C VAL A 69 -27.85 -15.67 3.65
N ASP A 70 -27.01 -15.65 4.70
CA ASP A 70 -27.35 -16.12 6.04
C ASP A 70 -27.96 -15.00 6.93
N GLU A 71 -28.23 -13.83 6.36
CA GLU A 71 -28.73 -12.65 7.09
C GLU A 71 -30.18 -12.86 7.59
N THR A 72 -30.32 -13.09 8.90
CA THR A 72 -31.59 -13.05 9.63
C THR A 72 -31.88 -11.59 10.07
N GLU A 73 -33.16 -11.20 10.13
CA GLU A 73 -33.58 -9.82 10.45
C GLU A 73 -33.02 -9.37 11.81
N THR A 74 -32.06 -8.43 11.80
CA THR A 74 -31.51 -7.69 12.95
C THR A 74 -31.46 -8.49 14.26
N GLU A 75 -30.43 -9.30 14.43
CA GLU A 75 -30.18 -9.96 15.70
C GLU A 75 -29.73 -8.93 16.75
N THR A 76 -30.50 -8.83 17.84
CA THR A 76 -29.96 -8.28 19.09
C THR A 76 -28.87 -9.21 19.56
N LEU A 77 -27.65 -8.69 19.65
CA LEU A 77 -26.52 -9.47 20.14
C LEU A 77 -26.70 -9.79 21.62
N ASP A 78 -26.52 -11.06 21.98
CA ASP A 78 -26.46 -11.48 23.39
C ASP A 78 -25.20 -10.93 24.09
N GLU A 79 -24.10 -10.76 23.33
CA GLU A 79 -22.84 -10.18 23.79
C GLU A 79 -22.30 -9.13 22.81
N PRO A 80 -21.69 -8.01 23.28
CA PRO A 80 -21.11 -7.01 22.38
C PRO A 80 -20.03 -7.60 21.46
N ILE A 81 -20.04 -7.21 20.19
CA ILE A 81 -19.09 -7.68 19.18
C ILE A 81 -17.97 -6.65 18.95
N THR A 82 -16.73 -7.11 18.79
CA THR A 82 -15.59 -6.25 18.45
C THR A 82 -15.28 -6.33 16.96
N LEU A 83 -15.31 -5.19 16.27
CA LEU A 83 -15.10 -5.08 14.83
C LEU A 83 -14.16 -3.92 14.48
N ALA A 84 -13.49 -4.00 13.34
CA ALA A 84 -12.64 -2.93 12.85
C ALA A 84 -13.44 -1.66 12.50
N ASN A 85 -13.11 -0.54 13.12
CA ASN A 85 -13.77 0.74 12.92
C ASN A 85 -13.67 1.20 11.46
N SER A 86 -14.83 1.29 10.80
CA SER A 86 -14.93 1.58 9.37
C SER A 86 -14.41 2.97 8.98
N GLU A 87 -14.50 3.95 9.88
CA GLU A 87 -13.99 5.31 9.64
C GLU A 87 -12.46 5.32 9.66
N LYS A 88 -11.84 4.68 10.65
CA LYS A 88 -10.37 4.52 10.73
C LYS A 88 -9.84 3.81 9.48
N LEU A 89 -10.50 2.72 9.05
CA LEU A 89 -10.13 2.00 7.81
C LEU A 89 -10.23 2.89 6.57
N ASN A 90 -11.34 3.62 6.39
CA ASN A 90 -11.52 4.53 5.25
C ASN A 90 -10.49 5.67 5.26
N ASN A 91 -10.17 6.21 6.44
CA ASN A 91 -9.18 7.27 6.57
C ASN A 91 -7.80 6.77 6.15
N LEU A 92 -7.39 5.57 6.57
CA LEU A 92 -6.15 4.94 6.10
C LEU A 92 -6.11 4.83 4.57
N LEU A 93 -7.16 4.29 3.95
CA LEU A 93 -7.22 4.12 2.49
C LEU A 93 -7.17 5.46 1.74
N LYS A 94 -7.80 6.52 2.27
CA LYS A 94 -7.74 7.87 1.68
C LYS A 94 -6.31 8.40 1.60
N TYR A 95 -5.52 8.21 2.66
CA TYR A 95 -4.11 8.64 2.67
C TYR A 95 -3.24 7.75 1.77
N VAL A 96 -3.52 6.44 1.70
CA VAL A 96 -2.87 5.53 0.75
C VAL A 96 -3.10 6.00 -0.69
N GLU A 97 -4.36 6.28 -1.06
CA GLU A 97 -4.73 6.73 -2.40
C GLU A 97 -4.00 8.02 -2.80
N LYS A 98 -3.98 9.02 -1.90
CA LYS A 98 -3.27 10.29 -2.10
C LYS A 98 -1.78 10.06 -2.37
N MET A 99 -1.13 9.27 -1.52
CA MET A 99 0.30 8.96 -1.61
C MET A 99 0.66 8.21 -2.90
N VAL A 100 -0.15 7.21 -3.28
CA VAL A 100 0.03 6.43 -4.50
C VAL A 100 -0.14 7.30 -5.75
N ASN A 101 -1.08 8.26 -5.73
CA ASN A 101 -1.27 9.22 -6.83
C ASN A 101 -0.10 10.18 -6.99
N SER A 102 0.52 10.65 -5.90
CA SER A 102 1.73 11.47 -5.99
C SER A 102 2.89 10.70 -6.59
N ALA A 103 3.08 9.44 -6.19
CA ALA A 103 4.12 8.57 -6.75
C ALA A 103 3.98 8.38 -8.28
N LYS A 104 2.76 8.40 -8.82
CA LYS A 104 2.53 8.33 -10.28
C LYS A 104 3.20 9.47 -11.05
N LYS A 105 3.30 10.66 -10.44
CA LYS A 105 3.81 11.88 -11.10
C LYS A 105 5.28 11.78 -11.48
N ILE A 106 6.00 10.75 -11.01
CA ILE A 106 7.39 10.49 -11.42
C ILE A 106 7.54 10.42 -12.95
N SER A 107 6.58 9.81 -13.66
CA SER A 107 6.64 9.65 -15.13
C SER A 107 6.46 10.94 -15.93
N SER A 108 6.01 12.01 -15.27
CA SER A 108 5.81 13.32 -15.87
C SER A 108 6.86 14.36 -15.45
N THR A 109 7.80 14.00 -14.59
CA THR A 109 8.71 14.96 -13.96
C THR A 109 10.09 14.93 -14.62
N TYR A 110 10.26 15.74 -15.67
CA TYR A 110 11.53 15.88 -16.41
C TYR A 110 12.36 17.12 -15.98
N ASN A 111 11.76 18.02 -15.21
CA ASN A 111 12.41 19.24 -14.73
C ASN A 111 12.98 19.00 -13.33
N ARG A 112 14.26 19.35 -13.12
CA ARG A 112 14.96 19.20 -11.84
C ARG A 112 14.28 19.96 -10.71
N ASP A 113 13.79 21.17 -10.96
CA ASP A 113 13.13 21.99 -9.93
C ASP A 113 11.82 21.34 -9.44
N LEU A 114 11.18 20.54 -10.30
CA LEU A 114 9.98 19.78 -9.95
C LEU A 114 10.29 18.45 -9.23
N LEU A 115 11.53 17.94 -9.30
CA LEU A 115 11.92 16.70 -8.62
C LEU A 115 11.94 16.90 -7.09
N ASP A 116 12.49 18.01 -6.62
CA ASP A 116 12.56 18.32 -5.19
C ASP A 116 11.17 18.60 -4.60
N GLU A 117 10.33 19.36 -5.31
CA GLU A 117 8.94 19.61 -4.91
C GLU A 117 8.15 18.30 -4.81
N LEU A 118 8.29 17.41 -5.81
CA LEU A 118 7.63 16.12 -5.82
C LEU A 118 8.14 15.24 -4.68
N HIS A 119 9.46 15.15 -4.48
CA HIS A 119 10.05 14.39 -3.38
C HIS A 119 9.57 14.86 -2.00
N ASN A 120 9.47 16.18 -1.79
CA ASN A 120 8.97 16.76 -0.54
C ASN A 120 7.49 16.46 -0.34
N THR A 121 6.67 16.59 -1.39
CA THR A 121 5.25 16.22 -1.36
C THR A 121 5.07 14.76 -0.97
N MET A 122 5.79 13.86 -1.65
CA MET A 122 5.76 12.42 -1.38
C MET A 122 6.24 12.07 0.03
N THR A 123 7.26 12.76 0.53
CA THR A 123 7.76 12.58 1.90
C THR A 123 6.71 12.98 2.94
N ASN A 124 6.11 14.15 2.79
CA ASN A 124 5.06 14.60 3.71
C ASN A 124 3.84 13.66 3.69
N GLU A 125 3.42 13.19 2.53
CA GLU A 125 2.30 12.23 2.42
C GLU A 125 2.63 10.87 3.05
N TYR A 126 3.86 10.39 2.86
CA TYR A 126 4.36 9.17 3.49
C TYR A 126 4.37 9.28 5.02
N ASP A 127 4.92 10.36 5.56
CA ASP A 127 5.05 10.57 7.01
C ASP A 127 3.67 10.74 7.68
N ASN A 128 2.73 11.40 7.00
CA ASN A 128 1.35 11.51 7.45
C ASN A 128 0.64 10.15 7.50
N LEU A 129 0.76 9.34 6.44
CA LEU A 129 0.20 7.99 6.43
C LEU A 129 0.84 7.11 7.50
N MET A 130 2.17 7.19 7.67
CA MET A 130 2.89 6.43 8.68
C MET A 130 2.38 6.79 10.08
N SER A 131 2.30 8.08 10.39
CA SER A 131 1.81 8.58 11.67
C SER A 131 0.37 8.16 11.96
N LEU A 132 -0.51 8.19 10.94
CA LEU A 132 -1.88 7.71 11.07
C LEU A 132 -1.92 6.19 11.29
N TYR A 133 -1.16 5.43 10.52
CA TYR A 133 -1.10 3.98 10.63
C TYR A 133 -0.60 3.54 12.01
N GLU A 134 0.47 4.12 12.53
CA GLU A 134 0.99 3.79 13.86
C GLU A 134 -0.02 4.08 14.98
N LYS A 135 -0.83 5.14 14.85
CA LYS A 135 -1.91 5.44 15.79
C LYS A 135 -3.08 4.45 15.71
N CYS A 136 -3.36 3.92 14.51
CA CYS A 136 -4.54 3.10 14.28
C CYS A 136 -4.27 1.59 14.32
N LYS A 137 -3.04 1.11 14.10
CA LYS A 137 -2.76 -0.32 13.87
C LYS A 137 -3.13 -1.21 15.07
N ASP A 138 -2.95 -0.71 16.29
CA ASP A 138 -3.21 -1.43 17.54
C ASP A 138 -4.56 -1.04 18.17
N ASP A 139 -5.21 0.00 17.64
CA ASP A 139 -6.51 0.55 18.09
C ASP A 139 -7.49 0.60 16.91
N ILE A 140 -7.45 -0.39 16.01
CA ILE A 140 -8.33 -0.37 14.83
C ILE A 140 -9.76 -0.78 15.17
N ASP A 141 -9.95 -1.47 16.29
CA ASP A 141 -11.20 -2.12 16.66
C ASP A 141 -12.07 -1.23 17.56
N GLU A 142 -13.38 -1.48 17.49
CA GLU A 142 -14.41 -0.83 18.28
C GLU A 142 -15.48 -1.86 18.67
N THR A 143 -16.12 -1.65 19.82
CA THR A 143 -17.18 -2.54 20.32
C THR A 143 -18.54 -2.04 19.90
N TYR A 144 -19.34 -2.92 19.31
CA TYR A 144 -20.69 -2.66 18.84
C TYR A 144 -21.69 -3.49 19.66
N THR A 145 -22.79 -2.86 20.07
CA THR A 145 -23.86 -3.53 20.83
C THR A 145 -25.00 -4.03 19.96
N LYS A 146 -24.98 -3.72 18.65
CA LYS A 146 -25.96 -4.14 17.66
C LYS A 146 -25.30 -4.31 16.30
N ILE A 147 -25.62 -5.40 15.60
CA ILE A 147 -25.29 -5.55 14.19
C ILE A 147 -26.39 -4.90 13.36
N THR A 148 -25.99 -4.14 12.34
CA THR A 148 -26.90 -3.63 11.33
C THR A 148 -26.58 -4.28 9.99
N PRO A 149 -27.57 -4.59 9.13
CA PRO A 149 -27.33 -5.05 7.76
C PRO A 149 -26.36 -4.17 6.96
N SER A 150 -26.37 -2.87 7.25
CA SER A 150 -25.45 -1.90 6.65
C SER A 150 -23.97 -2.18 6.95
N MET A 151 -23.61 -2.96 7.98
CA MET A 151 -22.22 -3.30 8.29
C MET A 151 -21.59 -4.15 7.18
N TYR A 152 -22.31 -5.13 6.64
CA TYR A 152 -21.85 -5.92 5.49
C TYR A 152 -21.58 -5.04 4.27
N ASP A 153 -22.47 -4.08 4.02
CA ASP A 153 -22.32 -3.11 2.94
C ASP A 153 -21.13 -2.17 3.16
N ILE A 154 -20.91 -1.72 4.39
CA ILE A 154 -19.78 -0.86 4.75
C ILE A 154 -18.46 -1.57 4.47
N TYR A 155 -18.29 -2.79 4.96
CA TYR A 155 -17.06 -3.56 4.71
C TYR A 155 -16.91 -3.95 3.24
N GLY A 156 -18.00 -4.22 2.52
CA GLY A 156 -17.95 -4.44 1.07
C GLY A 156 -17.48 -3.21 0.29
N LYS A 157 -17.91 -2.01 0.68
CA LYS A 157 -17.41 -0.75 0.09
C LYS A 157 -15.92 -0.54 0.39
N ILE A 158 -15.48 -0.84 1.61
CA ILE A 158 -14.06 -0.75 1.99
C ILE A 158 -13.22 -1.76 1.20
N ASN A 159 -13.68 -3.01 1.07
CA ASN A 159 -12.98 -4.04 0.30
C ASN A 159 -12.85 -3.67 -1.19
N ARG A 160 -13.90 -3.07 -1.77
CA ARG A 160 -13.84 -2.52 -3.13
C ARG A 160 -12.77 -1.44 -3.27
N LYS A 161 -12.67 -0.52 -2.31
CA LYS A 161 -11.58 0.47 -2.29
C LYS A 161 -10.20 -0.18 -2.19
N CYS A 162 -10.07 -1.28 -1.44
CA CYS A 162 -8.82 -2.05 -1.40
C CYS A 162 -8.47 -2.65 -2.77
N HIS A 163 -9.47 -3.13 -3.52
CA HIS A 163 -9.30 -3.59 -4.89
C HIS A 163 -8.78 -2.47 -5.80
N ASP A 164 -9.45 -1.32 -5.79
CA ASP A 164 -9.10 -0.17 -6.63
C ASP A 164 -7.67 0.31 -6.32
N ILE A 165 -7.31 0.40 -5.04
CA ILE A 165 -5.96 0.78 -4.61
C ILE A 165 -4.93 -0.28 -5.02
N ALA A 166 -5.23 -1.58 -4.90
CA ALA A 166 -4.32 -2.64 -5.34
C ALA A 166 -4.00 -2.53 -6.85
N ASP A 167 -5.01 -2.23 -7.67
CA ASP A 167 -4.85 -1.99 -9.10
C ASP A 167 -4.03 -0.72 -9.39
N MET A 168 -4.26 0.36 -8.62
CA MET A 168 -3.45 1.59 -8.71
C MET A 168 -1.97 1.32 -8.37
N ILE A 169 -1.70 0.61 -7.27
CA ILE A 169 -0.33 0.23 -6.88
C ILE A 169 0.30 -0.60 -8.00
N GLY A 170 -0.41 -1.60 -8.52
CA GLY A 170 0.09 -2.45 -9.61
C GLY A 170 0.40 -1.65 -10.88
N THR A 171 -0.44 -0.69 -11.23
CA THR A 171 -0.22 0.21 -12.38
C THR A 171 1.01 1.08 -12.17
N HIS A 172 1.12 1.75 -11.03
CA HIS A 172 2.24 2.65 -10.75
C HIS A 172 3.57 1.91 -10.57
N THR A 173 3.52 0.67 -10.08
CA THR A 173 4.69 -0.21 -10.02
C THR A 173 5.23 -0.55 -11.42
N ARG A 174 4.34 -0.72 -12.42
CA ARG A 174 4.76 -0.92 -13.82
C ARG A 174 5.33 0.35 -14.44
N ILE A 175 4.69 1.50 -14.19
CA ILE A 175 5.21 2.81 -14.62
C ILE A 175 6.62 3.00 -14.08
N LEU A 176 6.86 2.69 -12.80
CA LEU A 176 8.22 2.77 -12.23
C LEU A 176 9.23 1.87 -12.96
N ASP A 177 8.83 0.69 -13.42
CA ASP A 177 9.69 -0.21 -14.19
C ASP A 177 10.05 0.38 -15.56
N ASP A 178 9.05 0.92 -16.27
CA ASP A 178 9.20 1.56 -17.57
C ASP A 178 10.14 2.77 -17.47
N GLU A 179 9.93 3.61 -16.44
CA GLU A 179 10.80 4.73 -16.12
C GLU A 179 12.24 4.25 -15.89
N LEU A 180 12.46 3.25 -15.03
CA LEU A 180 13.80 2.68 -14.79
C LEU A 180 14.46 2.14 -16.06
N GLU A 181 13.68 1.63 -17.02
CA GLU A 181 14.20 1.23 -18.33
C GLU A 181 14.63 2.45 -19.17
N MET A 182 13.79 3.47 -19.29
CA MET A 182 14.13 4.72 -19.99
C MET A 182 15.39 5.35 -19.40
N PHE A 183 15.47 5.38 -18.07
CA PHE A 183 16.60 5.94 -17.35
C PHE A 183 17.86 5.09 -17.52
N SER A 184 17.80 3.77 -17.56
CA SER A 184 19.01 2.96 -17.82
C SER A 184 19.74 3.30 -19.13
N LYS A 185 19.06 3.99 -20.06
CA LYS A 185 19.56 4.39 -21.39
C LYS A 185 20.09 5.85 -21.45
N SER A 186 19.99 6.65 -20.38
CA SER A 186 20.37 8.08 -20.38
C SER A 186 21.64 8.38 -19.54
N PRO A 187 22.50 9.34 -19.96
CA PRO A 187 23.74 9.66 -19.27
C PRO A 187 23.57 10.39 -17.91
N GLY A 188 22.39 10.96 -17.61
CA GLY A 188 22.12 11.75 -16.39
C GLY A 188 21.52 11.00 -15.19
N VAL A 189 21.38 9.68 -15.30
CA VAL A 189 20.52 8.83 -14.44
C VAL A 189 21.07 8.53 -13.06
N TYR A 190 22.31 8.93 -12.84
CA TYR A 190 23.05 8.73 -11.61
C TYR A 190 23.08 10.01 -10.75
N SER A 191 22.10 10.91 -10.91
CA SER A 191 21.98 12.07 -10.03
C SER A 191 21.43 11.67 -8.66
N ALA A 192 21.87 12.40 -7.63
CA ALA A 192 21.42 12.21 -6.27
C ALA A 192 19.89 12.37 -6.13
N ASP A 193 19.34 13.40 -6.75
CA ASP A 193 17.92 13.77 -6.60
C ASP A 193 17.02 12.71 -7.23
N TYR A 194 17.46 12.14 -8.36
CA TYR A 194 16.74 11.05 -9.00
C TYR A 194 16.75 9.77 -8.16
N MET A 195 17.89 9.44 -7.54
CA MET A 195 17.99 8.29 -6.65
C MET A 195 17.12 8.43 -5.40
N LYS A 196 17.05 9.64 -4.82
CA LYS A 196 16.12 9.93 -3.71
C LYS A 196 14.67 9.74 -4.13
N LEU A 197 14.29 10.23 -5.31
CA LEU A 197 12.93 10.10 -5.82
C LEU A 197 12.57 8.63 -6.04
N LEU A 198 13.43 7.85 -6.70
CA LEU A 198 13.25 6.40 -6.88
C LEU A 198 13.08 5.66 -5.54
N ALA A 199 13.94 5.95 -4.57
CA ALA A 199 13.89 5.38 -3.23
C ALA A 199 12.57 5.72 -2.53
N LYS A 200 12.11 6.97 -2.65
CA LYS A 200 10.83 7.41 -2.08
C LYS A 200 9.64 6.73 -2.77
N THR A 201 9.65 6.61 -4.10
CA THR A 201 8.60 5.94 -4.86
C THR A 201 8.43 4.48 -4.45
N GLN A 202 9.53 3.73 -4.37
CA GLN A 202 9.45 2.31 -3.95
C GLN A 202 9.00 2.16 -2.49
N ALA A 203 9.42 3.09 -1.60
CA ALA A 203 8.98 3.09 -0.20
C ALA A 203 7.47 3.37 -0.09
N ILE A 204 6.96 4.30 -0.89
CA ILE A 204 5.52 4.60 -1.01
C ILE A 204 4.73 3.37 -1.46
N ILE A 205 5.19 2.70 -2.52
CA ILE A 205 4.56 1.45 -3.02
C ILE A 205 4.51 0.40 -1.90
N THR A 206 5.61 0.22 -1.19
CA THR A 206 5.70 -0.72 -0.06
C THR A 206 4.71 -0.40 1.05
N LYS A 207 4.65 0.87 1.48
CA LYS A 207 3.78 1.25 2.59
C LYS A 207 2.31 1.22 2.18
N ALA A 208 1.98 1.63 0.95
CA ALA A 208 0.65 1.50 0.39
C ALA A 208 0.19 0.04 0.42
N LEU A 209 1.03 -0.88 -0.06
CA LEU A 209 0.74 -2.31 -0.06
C LEU A 209 0.49 -2.85 1.35
N THR A 210 1.34 -2.47 2.31
CA THR A 210 1.24 -2.88 3.72
C THR A 210 -0.07 -2.43 4.35
N VAL A 211 -0.44 -1.16 4.15
CA VAL A 211 -1.68 -0.61 4.73
C VAL A 211 -2.92 -1.18 4.05
N THR A 212 -2.91 -1.34 2.73
CA THR A 212 -4.02 -1.96 1.99
C THR A 212 -4.24 -3.40 2.43
N GLU A 213 -3.15 -4.17 2.63
CA GLU A 213 -3.25 -5.52 3.17
C GLU A 213 -3.79 -5.53 4.60
N PHE A 214 -3.31 -4.62 5.47
CA PHE A 214 -3.82 -4.48 6.83
C PHE A 214 -5.34 -4.24 6.82
N VAL A 215 -5.81 -3.27 6.04
CA VAL A 215 -7.25 -2.97 5.91
C VAL A 215 -8.02 -4.16 5.38
N THR A 216 -7.50 -4.86 4.37
CA THR A 216 -8.13 -6.07 3.81
C THR A 216 -8.27 -7.18 4.87
N ASN A 217 -7.23 -7.42 5.67
CA ASN A 217 -7.26 -8.41 6.75
C ASN A 217 -8.25 -7.99 7.84
N SER A 218 -8.30 -6.71 8.21
CA SER A 218 -9.26 -6.17 9.19
C SER A 218 -10.70 -6.33 8.71
N CYS A 219 -10.98 -6.03 7.44
CA CYS A 219 -12.28 -6.32 6.82
C CYS A 219 -12.62 -7.80 6.89
N ASN A 220 -11.69 -8.69 6.54
CA ASN A 220 -11.94 -10.13 6.56
C ASN A 220 -12.29 -10.62 7.98
N ARG A 221 -11.56 -10.13 8.99
CA ARG A 221 -11.80 -10.46 10.39
C ARG A 221 -13.16 -9.93 10.85
N SER A 222 -13.50 -8.67 10.58
CA SER A 222 -14.80 -8.10 10.96
C SER A 222 -15.95 -8.85 10.31
N ILE A 223 -15.84 -9.11 9.02
CA ILE A 223 -16.83 -9.91 8.30
C ILE A 223 -16.93 -11.29 8.95
N THR A 224 -15.81 -11.91 9.32
CA THR A 224 -15.79 -13.20 10.04
C THR A 224 -16.48 -13.21 11.40
N ALA A 225 -16.33 -12.14 12.15
CA ALA A 225 -17.02 -12.01 13.43
C ALA A 225 -18.52 -11.75 13.27
N LEU A 226 -18.96 -11.13 12.17
CA LEU A 226 -20.38 -10.80 11.98
C LEU A 226 -21.29 -12.04 11.76
N TYR A 227 -20.73 -13.19 11.42
CA TYR A 227 -21.47 -14.44 11.18
C TYR A 227 -21.07 -15.59 12.12
N HIS A 228 -20.36 -15.30 13.21
CA HIS A 228 -19.96 -16.26 14.24
C HIS A 228 -20.28 -15.71 15.62
#